data_AF-S4N0R2-F1
#
_entry.id   AF-S4N0R2-F1
#
_cell.length_a   1.000
_cell.length_b   1.000
_cell.length_c   1.000
_cell.angle_alpha   90.00
_cell.angle_beta   90.00
_cell.angle_gamma   90.00
#
_symmetry.space_group_name_H-M   'P 1'
#
loop_
_entity.id
_entity.type
_entity.pdbx_description
1 polymer ?
#
loop_
_entity_poly.entity_id
_entity_poly.type
_entity_poly.pdbx_seq_one_letter_code
_entity_poly.pdbx_strand_id
1 'polypeptide(L)' 'MGGADGGTARDRRHAPAGPPQPDVRYSFTPDGGGRLRVSFPCPTCHQRIRVPVRGRVRARCALCRSVLECDT' A
#
# COMPACT_ATOMS: atom_id res chain seq x y z
N MET A 1 0.61 39.36 -16.41
CA MET A 1 -0.26 38.20 -16.68
C MET A 1 0.20 37.04 -15.81
N GLY A 2 -0.64 36.62 -14.85
CA GLY A 2 -0.65 35.33 -14.12
C GLY A 2 0.56 35.01 -13.22
N GLY A 3 0.46 34.76 -11.91
CA GLY A 3 -0.71 34.52 -11.07
C GLY A 3 -0.33 33.61 -9.89
N ALA A 4 -0.45 34.16 -8.68
CA ALA A 4 -0.80 33.55 -7.39
C ALA A 4 -0.13 32.25 -6.88
N ASP A 5 0.65 32.46 -5.82
CA ASP A 5 0.47 31.91 -4.46
C ASP A 5 -0.37 30.64 -4.29
N GLY A 6 0.25 29.60 -3.73
CA GLY A 6 -0.41 28.36 -3.37
C GLY A 6 0.27 27.58 -2.25
N GLY A 7 0.49 28.26 -1.11
CA GLY A 7 0.54 27.70 0.25
C GLY A 7 1.23 26.36 0.52
N THR A 8 2.36 26.41 1.22
CA THR A 8 2.88 25.27 2.00
C THR A 8 1.93 24.97 3.17
N ALA A 9 1.02 23.99 2.98
CA ALA A 9 0.19 23.47 4.06
C ALA A 9 0.89 22.29 4.75
N ARG A 10 1.35 22.57 5.97
CA ARG A 10 1.94 21.65 6.94
C ARG A 10 0.93 20.58 7.37
N ASP A 11 1.36 19.33 7.51
CA ASP A 11 1.10 18.57 8.74
C ASP A 11 2.15 17.47 8.96
N ARG A 12 2.54 17.33 10.23
CA ARG A 12 3.70 16.60 10.72
C ARG A 12 3.28 15.21 11.19
N ARG A 13 4.12 14.22 10.87
CA ARG A 13 4.15 12.84 11.40
C ARG A 13 3.26 11.82 10.69
N HIS A 14 3.58 11.54 9.44
CA HIS A 14 3.69 10.13 9.06
C HIS A 14 5.18 9.87 8.89
N ALA A 15 5.75 8.97 9.69
CA ALA A 15 7.12 8.52 9.49
C ALA A 15 7.28 8.19 7.99
N PRO A 16 8.40 8.57 7.34
CA PRO A 16 8.64 8.07 6.01
C PRO A 16 8.58 6.55 6.14
N ALA A 17 7.57 5.92 5.52
CA ALA A 17 7.70 4.53 5.18
C ALA A 17 8.97 4.52 4.33
N GLY A 18 10.09 4.13 4.95
CA GLY A 18 11.38 4.11 4.30
C GLY A 18 11.25 3.36 2.98
N PRO A 19 12.15 3.59 2.02
CA PRO A 19 12.12 2.86 0.75
C PRO A 19 11.87 1.38 1.05
N PRO A 20 10.92 0.73 0.35
CA PRO A 20 10.51 -0.63 0.67
C PRO A 20 11.76 -1.48 0.73
N GLN A 21 12.11 -1.93 1.94
CA GLN A 21 13.32 -2.69 2.16
C GLN A 21 13.19 -3.99 1.36
N PRO A 22 14.16 -4.31 0.49
CA PRO A 22 14.03 -5.39 -0.47
C PRO A 22 13.93 -6.78 0.18
N ASP A 23 14.28 -6.92 1.45
CA ASP A 23 14.16 -8.18 2.21
C ASP A 23 12.77 -8.39 2.85
N VAL A 24 11.97 -7.33 2.97
CA VAL A 24 10.72 -7.41 3.74
C VAL A 24 9.61 -8.01 2.88
N ARG A 25 9.11 -9.17 3.32
CA ARG A 25 8.06 -9.93 2.65
C ARG A 25 6.70 -9.20 2.60
N TYR A 26 6.49 -8.18 3.42
CA TYR A 26 5.30 -7.33 3.35
C TYR A 26 5.64 -5.86 3.59
N SER A 27 4.88 -4.94 3.00
CA SER A 27 5.08 -3.49 3.16
C SER A 27 3.74 -2.78 3.32
N PHE A 28 3.64 -1.89 4.31
CA PHE A 28 2.45 -1.08 4.56
C PHE A 28 2.64 0.32 3.96
N THR A 29 1.64 0.79 3.23
CA THR A 29 1.65 2.11 2.58
C THR A 29 0.30 2.81 2.79
N PRO A 30 0.27 4.09 3.19
CA PRO A 30 -0.96 4.86 3.20
C PRO A 30 -1.49 5.05 1.77
N ASP A 31 -2.81 5.02 1.63
CA ASP A 31 -3.57 5.41 0.45
C ASP A 31 -3.99 6.88 0.57
N GLY A 32 -4.30 7.55 -0.54
CA GLY A 32 -4.65 8.97 -0.59
C GLY A 32 -5.83 9.39 0.30
N GLY A 33 -6.66 8.45 0.75
CA GLY A 33 -7.73 8.69 1.72
C GLY A 33 -7.39 8.41 3.19
N GLY A 34 -6.10 8.29 3.55
CA GLY A 34 -5.67 7.97 4.92
C GLY A 34 -5.88 6.50 5.34
N ARG A 35 -6.22 5.63 4.38
CA ARG A 35 -6.41 4.18 4.61
C ARG A 35 -5.11 3.43 4.39
N LEU A 36 -4.81 2.42 5.19
CA LEU A 36 -3.58 1.64 5.02
C LEU A 36 -3.78 0.52 3.98
N ARG A 37 -2.74 0.26 3.19
CA ARG A 37 -2.65 -0.90 2.29
C ARG A 37 -1.43 -1.73 2.65
N VAL A 38 -1.56 -3.04 2.55
CA VAL A 38 -0.43 -3.97 2.64
C VAL A 38 -0.11 -4.55 1.27
N SER A 39 1.17 -4.62 0.96
CA SER A 39 1.70 -5.24 -0.25
C SER A 39 2.56 -6.45 0.12
N PHE A 40 2.33 -7.61 -0.49
CA PHE A 40 3.08 -8.85 -0.23
C PHE A 40 3.20 -9.69 -1.53
N PRO A 41 4.19 -10.59 -1.66
CA PRO A 41 4.30 -11.47 -2.81
C PRO A 41 3.25 -12.57 -2.77
N CYS A 42 2.65 -12.88 -3.90
CA CYS A 42 1.80 -14.06 -4.05
C CYS A 42 2.61 -15.33 -3.70
N PRO A 43 2.13 -16.23 -2.83
CA PRO A 43 2.86 -17.44 -2.48
C PRO A 43 2.99 -18.43 -3.65
N THR A 44 2.18 -18.26 -4.71
CA THR A 44 2.19 -19.12 -5.90
C THR A 44 3.13 -18.60 -7.00
N CYS A 45 3.15 -17.29 -7.26
CA CYS A 45 3.85 -16.72 -8.42
C CYS A 45 4.74 -15.52 -8.08
N HIS A 46 4.88 -15.18 -6.80
CA HIS A 46 5.68 -14.07 -6.28
C HIS A 46 5.31 -12.66 -6.78
N GLN A 47 4.29 -12.52 -7.63
CA GLN A 47 3.74 -11.23 -8.03
C GLN A 47 3.26 -10.45 -6.80
N ARG A 48 3.66 -9.17 -6.70
CA ARG A 48 3.19 -8.27 -5.64
C ARG A 48 1.68 -8.05 -5.74
N ILE A 49 0.99 -8.41 -4.66
CA ILE A 49 -0.43 -8.17 -4.45
C ILE A 49 -0.56 -6.99 -3.48
N ARG A 50 -1.57 -6.14 -3.67
CA ARG A 50 -1.87 -5.00 -2.81
C ARG A 50 -3.30 -5.12 -2.30
N VAL A 51 -3.49 -5.10 -0.99
CA VAL A 51 -4.82 -5.19 -0.36
C VAL A 51 -5.01 -4.10 0.69
N PRO A 52 -6.25 -3.61 0.89
CA PRO A 52 -6.55 -2.68 1.97
C PRO A 52 -6.51 -3.38 3.33
N VAL A 53 -6.08 -2.66 4.36
CA VAL A 53 -6.08 -3.08 5.77
C VAL A 53 -7.43 -2.72 6.39
N ARG A 54 -8.34 -3.71 6.52
CA ARG A 54 -9.73 -3.49 6.96
C ARG A 54 -10.42 -4.75 7.54
N GLY A 55 -9.67 -5.65 8.16
CA GLY A 55 -10.12 -6.97 8.60
C GLY A 55 -9.97 -8.02 7.51
N ARG A 56 -10.85 -9.03 7.50
CA ARG A 56 -10.79 -10.13 6.52
C ARG A 56 -11.05 -9.64 5.10
N VAL A 57 -10.09 -9.90 4.21
CA VAL A 57 -10.13 -9.53 2.79
C VAL A 57 -9.81 -10.76 1.93
N ARG A 58 -10.52 -10.90 0.82
CA ARG A 58 -10.16 -11.86 -0.25
C ARG A 58 -9.33 -11.16 -1.31
N ALA A 59 -8.07 -11.53 -1.40
CA ALA A 59 -7.13 -11.00 -2.39
C ALA A 59 -7.09 -11.91 -3.61
N ARG A 60 -7.17 -11.34 -4.82
CA ARG A 60 -6.97 -12.10 -6.06
C ARG A 60 -5.65 -11.67 -6.70
N CYS A 61 -4.78 -12.62 -7.00
CA CYS A 61 -3.58 -12.35 -7.78
C CYS A 61 -3.96 -12.03 -9.24
N ALA A 62 -3.46 -10.93 -9.79
CA ALA A 62 -3.71 -10.58 -11.19
C ALA A 62 -3.00 -11.53 -12.19
N LEU A 63 -1.92 -12.19 -11.76
CA LEU A 63 -1.11 -13.08 -12.60
C LEU A 63 -1.65 -14.52 -12.59
N CYS A 64 -1.49 -15.24 -11.48
CA CYS A 64 -1.89 -16.65 -11.37
C CYS A 64 -3.37 -16.87 -11.01
N ARG A 65 -4.13 -15.78 -10.74
CA ARG A 65 -5.55 -15.80 -10.38
C ARG A 65 -5.90 -16.50 -9.07
N SER A 66 -4.91 -17.00 -8.32
CA SER A 66 -5.10 -17.55 -6.97
C SER A 66 -5.82 -16.56 -6.07
N VAL A 67 -6.72 -17.08 -5.24
CA VAL A 67 -7.47 -16.32 -4.24
C VAL A 67 -6.92 -16.64 -2.87
N LEU A 68 -6.54 -15.60 -2.13
CA LEU A 68 -5.97 -15.68 -0.79
C LEU A 68 -6.92 -15.02 0.21
N GLU A 69 -7.08 -15.62 1.38
CA GLU A 69 -7.71 -14.96 2.51
C GLU A 69 -6.63 -14.25 3.33
N CYS A 70 -6.85 -12.98 3.62
CA CYS A 70 -5.94 -12.15 4.38
C CYS A 70 -6.71 -11.55 5.56
N ASP A 71 -6.18 -11.68 6.77
CA ASP A 71 -6.65 -10.94 7.94
C ASP A 71 -5.70 -9.75 8.10
N THR A 72 -6.18 -8.53 7.80
CA THR A 72 -5.35 -7.33 7.64
C THR A 72 -5.76 -6.21 8.56
#